data_AF-A0A1M5WWX0-F1
#
_entry.id   AF-A0A1M5WWX0-F1
#
_cell.length_a   1.000
_cell.length_b   1.000
_cell.length_c   1.000
_cell.angle_alpha   90.00
_cell.angle_beta   90.00
_cell.angle_gamma   90.00
#
_symmetry.space_group_name_H-M   'P 1'
#
loop_
_entity.id
_entity.type
_entity.pdbx_description
1 polymer ?
#
loop_
_entity_poly.entity_id
_entity_poly.type
_entity_poly.pdbx_seq_one_letter_code
_entity_poly.pdbx_strand_id
1 'polypeptide(L)'
;MLGAKDQVIAIDKWTYDNKKVYEFTLQIDERVKNKTLPAIDKNIEDIVGMKPDVVVMWAGQKDDIKTLEDKGVKVIGIQVDNFEQVYTKMDILGKISGKEKRADEIINYTKKELENINNKLKNIDPIKKPSAMFGDLQSWISQGVIVQVIVL
;
A
#
# COMPACT_ATOMS: atom_id res chain seq x y z
N MET A 1 -2.88 -8.11 -7.02
CA MET A 1 -4.28 -7.93 -6.56
C MET A 1 -5.08 -6.98 -7.46
N LEU A 2 -4.64 -5.71 -7.61
CA LEU A 2 -5.29 -4.72 -8.49
C LEU A 2 -5.02 -4.94 -9.99
N GLY A 3 -3.96 -5.69 -10.34
CA GLY A 3 -3.60 -5.96 -11.73
C GLY A 3 -2.86 -4.80 -12.42
N ALA A 4 -2.19 -3.95 -11.63
CA ALA A 4 -1.43 -2.79 -12.09
C ALA A 4 0.09 -2.98 -11.97
N LYS A 5 0.59 -4.22 -11.85
CA LYS A 5 2.02 -4.46 -11.61
C LYS A 5 2.90 -3.91 -12.75
N ASP A 6 2.46 -4.04 -13.99
CA ASP A 6 3.26 -3.67 -15.17
C ASP A 6 3.45 -2.14 -15.30
N GLN A 7 2.59 -1.37 -14.62
CA GLN A 7 2.72 0.09 -14.49
C GLN A 7 3.68 0.50 -13.37
N VAL A 8 4.13 -0.43 -12.52
CA VAL A 8 5.10 -0.14 -11.45
C VAL A 8 6.52 -0.27 -11.98
N ILE A 9 7.28 0.82 -11.88
CA ILE A 9 8.69 0.87 -12.33
C ILE A 9 9.70 0.79 -11.19
N ALA A 10 9.28 1.08 -9.96
CA ALA A 10 10.11 0.97 -8.77
C ALA A 10 9.26 0.74 -7.52
N ILE A 11 9.89 0.12 -6.53
CA ILE A 11 9.33 -0.16 -5.20
C ILE A 11 10.24 0.41 -4.11
N ASP A 12 9.78 0.43 -2.86
CA ASP A 12 10.64 0.74 -1.73
C ASP A 12 11.69 -0.36 -1.48
N LYS A 13 12.88 0.04 -1.02
CA LYS A 13 13.95 -0.89 -0.62
C LYS A 13 13.52 -1.87 0.48
N TRP A 14 12.64 -1.42 1.39
CA TRP A 14 12.14 -2.23 2.49
C TRP A 14 11.39 -3.49 2.03
N THR A 15 10.78 -3.48 0.84
CA THR A 15 10.16 -4.65 0.20
C THR A 15 11.17 -5.79 -0.03
N TYR A 16 12.45 -5.48 -0.29
CA TYR A 16 13.50 -6.50 -0.36
C TYR A 16 14.13 -6.81 0.99
N ASP A 17 14.25 -5.82 1.88
CA ASP A 17 14.92 -5.98 3.18
C ASP A 17 14.04 -6.69 4.23
N ASN A 18 12.72 -6.58 4.13
CA ASN A 18 11.78 -7.27 5.01
C ASN A 18 11.43 -8.67 4.49
N LYS A 19 11.92 -9.70 5.20
CA LYS A 19 11.73 -11.12 4.82
C LYS A 19 10.26 -11.48 4.52
N LYS A 20 9.33 -11.09 5.39
CA LYS A 20 7.91 -11.46 5.22
C LYS A 20 7.33 -10.81 3.98
N VAL A 21 7.57 -9.50 3.81
CA VAL A 21 7.06 -8.75 2.66
C VAL A 21 7.67 -9.26 1.37
N TYR A 22 8.96 -9.55 1.36
CA TYR A 22 9.65 -10.16 0.23
C TYR A 22 9.05 -11.53 -0.14
N GLU A 23 8.85 -12.41 0.84
CA GLU A 23 8.26 -13.75 0.64
C GLU A 23 6.85 -13.70 0.04
N PHE A 24 6.02 -12.72 0.42
CA PHE A 24 4.71 -12.50 -0.20
C PHE A 24 4.83 -11.89 -1.60
N THR A 25 5.71 -10.90 -1.77
CA THR A 25 5.78 -10.11 -3.01
C THR A 25 6.40 -10.90 -4.17
N LEU A 26 7.38 -11.77 -3.89
CA LEU A 26 7.99 -12.62 -4.92
C LEU A 26 7.01 -13.63 -5.54
N GLN A 27 5.91 -13.95 -4.85
CA GLN A 27 4.88 -14.87 -5.36
C GLN A 27 3.94 -14.20 -6.36
N ILE A 28 3.89 -12.86 -6.38
CA ILE A 28 2.94 -12.08 -7.18
C ILE A 28 3.61 -11.24 -8.27
N ASP A 29 4.94 -11.04 -8.21
CA ASP A 29 5.71 -10.33 -9.23
C ASP A 29 7.08 -11.01 -9.46
N GLU A 30 7.27 -11.59 -10.65
CA GLU A 30 8.53 -12.24 -11.04
C GLU A 30 9.71 -11.27 -11.09
N ARG A 31 9.47 -9.98 -11.33
CA ARG A 31 10.53 -8.95 -11.32
C ARG A 31 11.09 -8.74 -9.92
N VAL A 32 10.26 -8.93 -8.89
CA VAL A 32 10.70 -8.91 -7.49
C VAL A 32 11.48 -10.20 -7.16
N LYS A 33 10.98 -11.36 -7.60
CA LYS A 33 11.68 -12.65 -7.44
C LYS A 33 13.09 -12.63 -8.04
N ASN A 34 13.22 -12.08 -9.25
CA ASN A 34 14.48 -12.00 -9.98
C ASN A 34 15.29 -10.74 -9.65
N LYS A 35 14.79 -9.87 -8.75
CA LYS A 35 15.38 -8.59 -8.37
C LYS A 35 15.68 -7.66 -9.56
N THR A 36 14.84 -7.71 -10.59
CA THR A 36 14.93 -6.84 -11.77
C THR A 36 14.08 -5.58 -11.63
N LEU A 37 13.15 -5.53 -10.67
CA LEU A 37 12.42 -4.31 -10.34
C LEU A 37 13.30 -3.42 -9.45
N PRO A 38 13.63 -2.17 -9.88
CA PRO A 38 14.38 -1.22 -9.07
C PRO A 38 13.74 -1.02 -7.69
N ALA A 39 14.58 -0.95 -6.67
CA ALA A 39 14.13 -0.63 -5.32
C ALA A 39 14.86 0.59 -4.79
N ILE A 40 14.06 1.57 -4.38
CA ILE A 40 14.50 2.91 -4.02
C ILE A 40 14.36 3.10 -2.53
N ASP A 41 15.40 3.65 -1.92
CA ASP A 41 15.37 4.10 -0.53
C ASP A 41 14.95 5.58 -0.50
N LYS A 42 15.35 6.35 0.52
CA LYS A 42 15.05 7.78 0.64
C LYS A 42 15.78 8.71 -0.35
N ASN A 43 16.32 8.18 -1.46
CA ASN A 43 17.03 9.01 -2.44
C ASN A 43 16.07 9.64 -3.45
N ILE A 44 15.74 10.91 -3.21
CA ILE A 44 14.83 11.69 -4.07
C ILE A 44 15.38 11.86 -5.49
N GLU A 45 16.70 11.99 -5.66
CA GLU A 45 17.27 12.18 -7.00
C GLU A 45 17.13 10.94 -7.87
N ASP A 46 17.20 9.74 -7.27
CA ASP A 46 16.96 8.49 -7.99
C ASP A 46 15.49 8.43 -8.47
N ILE A 47 14.54 8.84 -7.62
CA ILE A 47 13.11 8.92 -7.97
C ILE A 47 12.90 9.89 -9.15
N VAL A 48 13.49 11.08 -9.06
CA VAL A 48 13.37 12.11 -10.11
C VAL A 48 14.02 11.65 -11.42
N GLY A 49 15.18 11.00 -11.33
CA GLY A 49 15.91 10.46 -12.48
C GLY A 49 15.14 9.37 -13.25
N MET A 50 14.26 8.63 -12.55
CA MET A 50 13.38 7.64 -13.16
C MET A 50 12.21 8.24 -13.96
N LYS A 51 11.96 9.55 -13.85
CA LYS A 51 10.88 10.29 -14.54
C LYS A 51 9.49 9.63 -14.37
N PRO A 52 9.01 9.44 -13.14
CA PRO A 52 7.71 8.84 -12.92
C PRO A 52 6.55 9.79 -13.25
N ASP A 53 5.41 9.23 -13.66
CA ASP A 53 4.18 10.01 -13.82
C ASP A 53 3.57 10.39 -12.47
N VAL A 54 3.62 9.46 -11.52
CA VAL A 54 3.17 9.67 -10.14
C VAL A 54 3.96 8.81 -9.14
N VAL A 55 4.25 9.40 -7.99
CA VAL A 55 4.82 8.73 -6.83
C VAL A 55 3.74 8.57 -5.77
N VAL A 56 3.48 7.33 -5.35
CA VAL A 56 2.61 7.04 -4.21
C VAL A 56 3.47 6.81 -2.98
N MET A 57 3.25 7.57 -1.91
CA MET A 57 4.02 7.44 -0.66
C MET A 57 3.17 7.76 0.57
N TRP A 58 3.71 7.59 1.78
CA TRP A 58 2.97 7.89 3.00
C TRP A 58 2.78 9.39 3.21
N ALA A 59 1.56 9.80 3.53
CA ALA A 59 1.20 11.21 3.76
C ALA A 59 1.98 11.87 4.90
N GLY A 60 2.56 11.09 5.82
CA GLY A 60 3.43 11.58 6.89
C GLY A 60 4.78 12.13 6.42
N GLN A 61 5.25 11.80 5.22
CA GLN A 61 6.56 12.19 4.69
C GLN A 61 6.51 13.56 4.00
N LYS A 62 6.04 14.58 4.73
CA LYS A 62 5.70 15.90 4.15
C LYS A 62 6.89 16.60 3.47
N ASP A 63 8.08 16.50 4.04
CA ASP A 63 9.28 17.14 3.50
C ASP A 63 9.74 16.49 2.19
N ASP A 64 9.66 15.16 2.12
CA ASP A 64 9.99 14.38 0.91
C ASP A 64 8.95 14.64 -0.20
N ILE A 65 7.66 14.65 0.16
CA ILE A 65 6.56 14.99 -0.75
C ILE A 65 6.79 16.37 -1.36
N LYS A 66 7.02 17.39 -0.51
CA LYS A 66 7.24 18.76 -0.96
C LYS A 66 8.45 18.85 -1.90
N THR A 67 9.55 18.19 -1.55
CA THR A 67 10.76 18.21 -2.38
C THR A 67 10.54 17.58 -3.75
N LEU A 68 9.76 16.49 -3.84
CA LEU A 68 9.38 15.86 -5.11
C LEU A 68 8.47 16.77 -5.94
N GLU A 69 7.47 17.40 -5.31
CA GLU A 69 6.56 18.35 -5.96
C GLU A 69 7.29 19.59 -6.48
N ASP A 70 8.22 20.15 -5.71
CA ASP A 70 9.07 21.29 -6.11
C ASP A 70 9.95 20.95 -7.32
N LYS A 71 10.27 19.66 -7.51
CA LYS A 71 10.99 19.13 -8.68
C LYS A 71 10.05 18.74 -9.85
N GLY A 72 8.75 19.01 -9.74
CA GLY A 72 7.76 18.76 -10.79
C GLY A 72 7.23 17.32 -10.85
N VAL A 73 7.51 16.50 -9.84
CA VAL A 73 6.97 15.13 -9.73
C VAL A 73 5.60 15.17 -9.05
N LYS A 74 4.60 14.50 -9.64
CA LYS A 74 3.29 14.38 -9.00
C LYS A 74 3.36 13.37 -7.87
N VAL A 75 2.82 13.70 -6.71
CA VAL A 75 2.85 12.83 -5.53
C VAL A 75 1.45 12.60 -4.99
N ILE A 76 1.17 11.38 -4.57
CA ILE A 76 -0.04 11.00 -3.85
C ILE A 76 0.37 10.50 -2.47
N GLY A 77 0.08 11.30 -1.45
CA GLY A 77 0.22 10.93 -0.05
C GLY A 77 -0.95 10.06 0.41
N ILE A 78 -0.64 8.88 0.94
CA ILE A 78 -1.62 7.92 1.46
C ILE A 78 -1.49 7.81 2.97
N GLN A 79 -2.62 7.81 3.68
CA GLN A 79 -2.75 7.48 5.10
C GLN A 79 -3.75 6.33 5.24
N VAL A 80 -3.53 5.44 6.20
CA VAL A 80 -4.46 4.34 6.49
C VAL A 80 -4.56 4.11 8.00
N ASP A 81 -5.59 4.71 8.63
CA ASP A 81 -5.87 4.52 10.06
C ASP A 81 -7.13 3.69 10.33
N ASN A 82 -8.00 3.54 9.33
CA ASN A 82 -9.27 2.85 9.45
C ASN A 82 -9.71 2.22 8.11
N PHE A 83 -10.76 1.40 8.15
CA PHE A 83 -11.27 0.71 6.96
C PHE A 83 -11.73 1.65 5.84
N GLU A 84 -12.31 2.80 6.16
CA GLU A 84 -12.72 3.79 5.14
C GLU A 84 -11.51 4.35 4.38
N GLN A 85 -10.39 4.57 5.08
CA GLN A 85 -9.14 4.97 4.43
C GLN A 85 -8.55 3.84 3.56
N VAL A 86 -8.73 2.56 3.93
CA VAL A 86 -8.36 1.42 3.07
C VAL A 86 -9.16 1.45 1.76
N TYR A 87 -10.47 1.71 1.83
CA TYR A 87 -11.31 1.80 0.62
C TYR A 87 -10.93 2.99 -0.25
N THR A 88 -10.73 4.16 0.37
CA THR A 88 -10.29 5.38 -0.33
C THR A 88 -8.95 5.15 -1.02
N LYS A 89 -7.98 4.52 -0.34
CA LYS A 89 -6.70 4.13 -0.94
C LYS A 89 -6.91 3.24 -2.17
N MET A 90 -7.75 2.21 -2.07
CA MET A 90 -7.98 1.28 -3.17
C MET A 90 -8.65 1.97 -4.37
N ASP A 91 -9.62 2.86 -4.11
CA ASP A 91 -10.28 3.67 -5.14
C ASP A 91 -9.30 4.61 -5.85
N ILE A 92 -8.45 5.33 -5.11
CA ILE A 92 -7.39 6.17 -5.68
C ILE A 92 -6.47 5.33 -6.57
N LEU A 93 -5.97 4.19 -6.07
CA LEU A 93 -5.11 3.31 -6.85
C LEU A 93 -5.82 2.79 -8.11
N GLY A 94 -7.11 2.47 -8.03
CA GLY A 94 -7.93 2.08 -9.17
C GLY A 94 -7.98 3.16 -10.24
N LYS A 95 -8.27 4.40 -9.85
CA LYS A 95 -8.36 5.55 -10.76
C LYS A 95 -7.03 5.86 -11.45
N ILE A 96 -5.94 5.91 -10.70
CA ILE A 96 -4.63 6.25 -11.27
C ILE A 96 -4.02 5.13 -12.11
N SER A 97 -4.56 3.91 -12.06
CA SER A 97 -4.08 2.77 -12.86
C SER A 97 -5.05 2.36 -13.98
N GLY A 98 -6.22 3.02 -14.09
CA GLY A 98 -7.29 2.63 -15.01
C GLY A 98 -7.91 1.26 -14.67
N LYS A 99 -7.94 0.90 -13.37
CA LYS A 99 -8.43 -0.36 -12.82
C LYS A 99 -9.61 -0.15 -11.87
N GLU A 100 -10.43 0.87 -12.08
CA GLU A 100 -11.56 1.26 -11.23
C GLU A 100 -12.50 0.08 -10.96
N LYS A 101 -12.92 -0.62 -12.00
CA LYS A 101 -13.80 -1.80 -11.86
C LYS A 101 -13.18 -2.87 -10.96
N ARG A 102 -11.86 -3.11 -11.09
CA ARG A 102 -11.16 -4.09 -10.26
C ARG A 102 -10.98 -3.61 -8.82
N ALA A 103 -10.76 -2.31 -8.62
CA ALA A 103 -10.75 -1.70 -7.30
C ALA A 103 -12.11 -1.85 -6.60
N ASP A 104 -13.21 -1.57 -7.31
CA ASP A 104 -14.58 -1.73 -6.81
C ASP A 104 -14.88 -3.17 -6.39
N GLU A 105 -14.47 -4.16 -7.18
CA GLU A 105 -14.60 -5.57 -6.82
C GLU A 105 -13.88 -5.90 -5.51
N ILE A 106 -12.65 -5.40 -5.32
CA ILE A 106 -11.85 -5.64 -4.11
C ILE A 106 -12.49 -4.95 -2.89
N ILE A 107 -12.95 -3.71 -3.05
CA ILE A 107 -13.63 -2.94 -2.00
C ILE A 107 -14.90 -3.67 -1.57
N ASN A 108 -15.75 -4.08 -2.53
CA ASN A 108 -17.01 -4.75 -2.25
C ASN A 108 -16.80 -6.12 -1.60
N TYR A 109 -15.81 -6.89 -2.07
CA TYR A 109 -15.42 -8.15 -1.42
C TYR A 109 -15.04 -7.93 0.05
N THR A 110 -14.20 -6.92 0.32
CA THR A 110 -13.72 -6.62 1.68
C THR A 110 -14.87 -6.20 2.60
N LYS A 111 -15.77 -5.34 2.12
CA LYS A 111 -16.97 -4.92 2.85
C LYS A 111 -17.87 -6.12 3.19
N LYS A 112 -18.09 -7.02 2.23
CA LYS A 112 -18.89 -8.22 2.41
C LYS A 112 -18.28 -9.18 3.43
N GLU A 113 -16.96 -9.37 3.42
CA GLU A 113 -16.29 -10.22 4.40
C GLU A 113 -16.37 -9.65 5.82
N LEU A 114 -16.22 -8.32 5.98
CA LEU A 114 -16.44 -7.67 7.28
C LEU A 114 -17.88 -7.81 7.77
N GLU A 115 -18.86 -7.67 6.88
CA GLU A 115 -20.26 -7.90 7.21
C GLU A 115 -20.52 -9.36 7.63
N ASN A 116 -19.94 -10.32 6.91
CA ASN A 116 -20.01 -11.75 7.24
C ASN A 116 -19.44 -12.05 8.63
N ILE A 117 -18.29 -11.47 8.97
CA ILE A 117 -17.68 -11.60 10.30
C ILE A 117 -18.62 -11.01 11.34
N ASN A 118 -19.10 -9.78 11.15
CA ASN A 118 -20.05 -9.13 12.07
C ASN A 118 -21.30 -9.99 12.27
N ASN A 119 -21.88 -10.53 11.20
CA ASN A 119 -23.07 -11.39 11.26
C ASN A 119 -22.84 -12.66 12.09
N LYS A 120 -21.69 -13.32 11.95
CA LYS A 120 -21.34 -14.51 12.76
C LYS A 120 -21.16 -14.18 14.23
N LEU A 121 -20.72 -12.96 14.55
CA LEU A 121 -20.43 -12.53 15.93
C LEU A 121 -21.64 -11.90 16.66
N LYS A 122 -22.71 -11.52 15.94
CA LYS A 122 -23.89 -10.83 16.50
C LYS A 122 -24.55 -11.56 17.68
N ASN A 123 -24.53 -12.90 17.66
CA ASN A 123 -25.21 -13.72 18.66
C ASN A 123 -24.27 -14.24 19.77
N ILE A 124 -23.02 -13.78 19.80
CA ILE A 124 -22.08 -14.15 20.86
C ILE A 124 -22.31 -13.23 22.05
N ASP A 125 -22.69 -13.83 23.18
CA ASP A 125 -22.78 -13.17 24.48
C ASP A 125 -21.49 -12.39 24.78
N PRO A 126 -21.57 -11.07 25.05
CA PRO A 126 -20.41 -10.25 25.39
C PRO A 126 -19.54 -10.83 26.50
N ILE A 127 -20.12 -11.53 27.48
CA ILE A 127 -19.41 -12.13 28.63
C ILE A 127 -18.53 -13.32 28.18
N LYS A 128 -18.88 -13.97 27.07
CA LYS A 128 -18.14 -15.10 26.51
C LYS A 128 -17.05 -14.68 25.52
N LYS A 129 -16.92 -13.39 25.22
CA LYS A 129 -15.89 -12.90 24.30
C LYS A 129 -14.52 -12.94 25.01
N PRO A 130 -13.54 -13.68 24.48
CA PRO A 130 -12.21 -13.71 25.10
C PRO A 130 -11.57 -12.33 25.05
N SER A 131 -10.98 -11.90 26.16
CA SER A 131 -10.16 -10.70 26.20
C SER A 131 -8.88 -10.94 25.40
N ALA A 132 -8.62 -10.08 24.42
CA ALA A 132 -7.39 -10.11 23.63
C ALA A 132 -6.59 -8.83 23.89
N MET A 133 -5.31 -8.99 24.18
CA MET A 133 -4.36 -7.89 24.21
C MET A 133 -3.40 -8.06 23.04
N PHE A 134 -3.31 -7.05 22.18
CA PHE A 134 -2.28 -7.00 21.14
C PHE A 134 -1.00 -6.45 21.76
N GLY A 135 -0.13 -7.37 22.21
CA GLY A 135 1.14 -7.06 22.87
C GLY A 135 2.26 -6.69 21.89
N ASP A 136 2.04 -5.71 21.01
CA ASP A 136 3.09 -5.02 20.25
C ASP A 136 2.54 -3.73 19.62
N LEU A 137 2.35 -2.69 20.45
CA LEU A 137 1.77 -1.40 20.00
C LEU A 137 2.80 -0.48 19.32
N GLN A 138 4.10 -0.82 19.31
CA GLN A 138 5.17 0.12 18.96
C GLN A 138 5.87 -0.19 17.63
N SER A 139 5.80 -1.42 17.11
CA SER A 139 6.52 -1.82 15.89
C SER A 139 5.78 -1.53 14.57
N TRP A 140 4.45 -1.36 14.58
CA TRP A 140 3.66 -1.17 13.34
C TRP A 140 3.51 0.27 12.84
N ILE A 141 3.64 1.28 13.72
CA ILE A 141 3.49 2.70 13.32
C ILE A 141 4.78 3.26 12.69
N SER A 142 5.91 2.57 12.84
CA SER A 142 7.23 3.06 12.42
C SER A 142 7.84 2.36 11.19
N GLN A 143 7.17 1.36 10.61
CA GLN A 143 7.79 0.54 9.56
C GLN A 143 6.94 0.42 8.30
N GLY A 144 7.54 0.90 7.22
CA GLY A 144 7.08 0.75 5.86
C GLY A 144 7.03 2.12 5.24
N VAL A 145 8.05 2.48 4.48
CA VAL A 145 7.85 3.42 3.37
C VAL A 145 7.32 2.53 2.25
N ILE A 146 6.07 2.71 1.81
CA ILE A 146 5.63 2.09 0.54
C ILE A 146 5.73 3.22 -0.46
N VAL A 147 6.85 3.28 -1.18
CA VAL A 147 6.94 4.08 -2.40
C VAL A 147 6.47 3.17 -3.52
N GLN A 148 5.31 3.46 -4.10
CA GLN A 148 4.86 2.79 -5.31
C GLN A 148 4.93 3.80 -6.45
N VAL A 149 5.88 3.59 -7.36
CA VAL A 149 6.11 4.48 -8.49
C VAL A 149 5.35 3.94 -9.69
N ILE A 150 4.36 4.69 -10.17
CA ILE A 150 3.46 4.28 -11.26
C ILE A 150 3.76 5.12 -12.51
N VAL A 151 3.89 4.44 -13.65
CA VAL A 151 3.95 5.02 -15.00
C VAL A 151 2.68 4.59 -15.76
N LEU A 152 2.05 5.53 -16.45
CA LEU A 152 0.80 5.32 -17.21
C LEU A 152 1.04 5.13 -18.71
#